data_AF-A0A0K0CV63-F1
#
_entry.id   AF-A0A0K0CV63-F1
#
_cell.length_a   1.000
_cell.length_b   1.000
_cell.length_c   1.000
_cell.angle_alpha   90.00
_cell.angle_beta   90.00
_cell.angle_gamma   90.00
#
_symmetry.space_group_name_H-M   'P 1'
#
loop_
_entity.id
_entity.type
_entity.pdbx_description
1 polymer ?
#
loop_
_entity_poly.entity_id
_entity_poly.type
_entity_poly.pdbx_seq_one_letter_code
_entity_poly.pdbx_strand_id
1 'polypeptide(L)'
;MTDEEREEVQRMKRKDEAFKTALCDAFKKFGFCPYGDSCRFAHGDSELRLPSQPRGKAHPKYKTQLCDKFSTFGHCPYGPRCQFIHKLKKVYVYELQRVLQL
;
A
#
# COMPACT_ATOMS: atom_id res chain seq x y z
N MET A 1 -25.59 -5.91 9.76
CA MET A 1 -24.42 -5.02 9.65
C MET A 1 -24.55 -4.22 8.37
N THR A 2 -24.85 -2.94 8.49
CA THR A 2 -24.81 -1.97 7.40
C THR A 2 -23.35 -1.71 6.98
N ASP A 3 -23.16 -1.06 5.84
CA ASP A 3 -21.81 -0.67 5.40
C ASP A 3 -21.18 0.38 6.34
N GLU A 4 -22.01 1.22 6.97
CA GLU A 4 -21.60 2.20 7.99
C GLU A 4 -21.06 1.50 9.24
N GLU A 5 -21.79 0.52 9.77
CA GLU A 5 -21.35 -0.30 10.91
C GLU A 5 -20.07 -1.07 10.58
N ARG A 6 -19.94 -1.58 9.34
CA ARG A 6 -18.74 -2.26 8.87
C ARG A 6 -17.54 -1.31 8.82
N GLU A 7 -17.71 -0.09 8.32
CA GLU A 7 -16.64 0.90 8.23
C GLU A 7 -16.17 1.34 9.63
N GLU A 8 -17.10 1.52 10.56
CA GLU A 8 -16.79 1.89 11.95
C GLU A 8 -15.94 0.82 12.64
N VAL A 9 -16.35 -0.45 12.53
CA VAL A 9 -15.59 -1.60 13.06
C VAL A 9 -14.17 -1.62 12.48
N GLN A 10 -14.04 -1.40 11.17
CA GLN A 10 -12.73 -1.37 10.52
C GLN A 10 -11.87 -0.18 10.98
N ARG A 11 -12.48 1.00 11.19
CA ARG A 11 -11.78 2.19 11.67
C ARG A 11 -11.25 1.99 13.08
N MET A 12 -12.05 1.40 13.98
CA MET A 12 -11.63 1.08 15.34
C MET A 12 -10.47 0.07 15.34
N LYS A 13 -10.57 -0.96 14.50
CA LYS A 13 -9.49 -1.93 14.33
C LYS A 13 -8.18 -1.28 13.86
N ARG A 14 -8.23 -0.43 12.83
CA ARG A 14 -7.04 0.32 12.35
C ARG A 14 -6.44 1.23 13.43
N LYS A 15 -7.28 1.83 14.26
CA LYS A 15 -6.85 2.71 15.37
C LYS A 15 -6.09 1.91 16.44
N ASP A 16 -6.61 0.75 16.82
CA ASP A 16 -5.97 -0.16 17.77
C ASP A 16 -4.66 -0.72 17.21
N GLU A 17 -4.66 -1.20 15.96
CA GLU A 17 -3.48 -1.73 15.28
C GLU A 17 -2.36 -0.69 15.12
N ALA A 18 -2.67 0.60 15.13
CA ALA A 18 -1.67 1.67 15.03
C ALA A 18 -1.11 2.10 16.39
N PHE A 19 -1.79 1.77 17.51
CA PHE A 19 -1.43 2.24 18.85
C PHE A 19 -0.06 1.71 19.27
N LYS A 20 0.83 2.61 19.68
CA LYS A 20 2.19 2.33 20.15
C LYS A 20 3.04 1.55 19.13
N THR A 21 2.76 1.64 17.83
CA THR A 21 3.54 0.95 16.77
C THR A 21 4.69 1.76 16.17
N ALA A 22 4.98 2.92 16.76
CA ALA A 22 6.10 3.78 16.42
C ALA A 22 6.55 4.54 17.68
N LEU A 23 7.83 4.92 17.73
CA LEU A 23 8.40 5.65 18.85
C LEU A 23 7.90 7.10 18.90
N CYS A 24 7.78 7.63 20.11
CA CYS A 24 7.39 9.01 20.37
C CYS A 24 8.60 9.94 20.20
N ASP A 25 8.56 10.83 19.22
CA ASP A 25 9.65 11.78 18.99
C ASP A 25 9.85 12.77 20.15
N ALA A 26 8.77 13.24 20.78
CA ALA A 26 8.86 14.18 21.88
C ALA A 26 9.57 13.54 23.09
N PHE A 27 9.13 12.35 23.49
CA PHE A 27 9.76 11.62 24.58
C PHE A 27 11.21 11.26 24.25
N LYS A 28 11.47 10.81 23.02
CA LYS A 28 12.83 10.48 22.57
C LYS A 28 13.78 11.69 22.59
N LYS A 29 13.30 12.88 22.22
CA LYS A 29 14.13 14.10 22.12
C LYS A 29 14.32 14.79 23.47
N PHE A 30 13.28 14.84 24.29
CA PHE A 30 13.25 15.68 25.49
C PHE A 30 13.19 14.88 26.78
N GLY A 31 13.01 13.56 26.72
CA GLY A 31 12.72 12.73 27.89
C GLY A 31 11.33 12.96 28.48
N PHE A 32 10.52 13.82 27.86
CA PHE A 32 9.19 14.22 28.33
C PHE A 32 8.20 14.25 27.17
N CYS A 33 6.98 13.80 27.44
CA CYS A 33 5.86 13.85 26.51
C CYS A 33 4.64 14.46 27.22
N PRO A 34 4.03 15.52 26.66
CA PRO A 34 2.88 16.19 27.28
C PRO A 34 1.64 15.30 27.37
N TYR A 35 1.60 14.20 26.60
CA TYR A 35 0.49 13.24 26.61
C TYR A 35 0.64 12.17 27.70
N GLY A 36 1.79 12.07 28.38
CA GLY A 36 2.05 11.03 29.37
C GLY A 36 1.67 9.63 28.88
N ASP A 37 1.05 8.84 29.73
CA ASP A 37 0.66 7.45 29.42
C ASP A 37 -0.41 7.34 28.32
N SER A 38 -1.16 8.42 28.08
CA SER A 38 -2.15 8.49 26.99
C SER A 38 -1.52 8.70 25.61
N CYS A 39 -0.20 8.88 25.53
CA CYS A 39 0.53 9.02 24.27
C CYS A 39 0.28 7.81 23.36
N ARG A 40 -0.12 8.06 22.11
CA ARG A 40 -0.37 7.01 21.11
C ARG A 40 0.90 6.40 20.53
N PHE A 41 2.05 6.97 20.85
CA PHE A 41 3.37 6.51 20.42
C PHE A 41 4.14 5.92 21.61
N ALA A 42 5.04 4.99 21.35
CA ALA A 42 5.82 4.30 22.36
C ALA A 42 6.93 5.20 22.94
N HIS A 43 7.02 5.29 24.27
CA HIS A 43 8.08 6.02 24.96
C HIS A 43 9.40 5.21 25.09
N GLY A 44 9.41 3.98 24.60
CA GLY A 44 10.60 3.13 24.51
C GLY A 44 10.24 1.78 23.90
N ASP A 45 11.25 0.91 23.76
CA ASP A 45 11.05 -0.43 23.19
C ASP A 45 10.10 -1.30 24.03
N SER A 46 10.02 -1.06 25.34
CA SER A 46 9.06 -1.72 26.25
C SER A 46 7.60 -1.45 25.90
N GLU A 47 7.30 -0.29 25.30
CA GLU A 47 5.95 0.08 24.87
C GLU A 47 5.73 -0.18 23.37
N LEU A 48 6.79 -0.38 22.60
CA LEU A 48 6.73 -0.48 21.15
C LEU A 48 6.09 -1.80 20.71
N ARG A 49 4.89 -1.71 20.17
CA ARG A 49 4.16 -2.86 19.63
C ARG A 49 4.60 -3.12 18.19
N LEU A 50 5.12 -4.31 17.95
CA LEU A 50 5.26 -4.81 16.58
C LEU A 50 3.85 -4.99 16.00
N PRO A 51 3.58 -4.50 14.77
CA PRO A 51 2.28 -4.70 14.17
C PRO A 51 2.03 -6.20 14.00
N SER A 52 0.84 -6.66 14.37
CA SER A 52 0.42 -8.07 14.31
C SER A 52 0.51 -8.67 12.90
N GLN A 53 0.53 -7.81 11.88
CA GLN A 53 0.85 -8.12 10.51
C GLN A 53 1.92 -7.14 10.02
N PRO A 54 2.93 -7.60 9.27
CA PRO A 54 3.88 -6.70 8.63
C PRO A 54 3.11 -5.71 7.74
N ARG A 55 3.25 -4.42 8.04
CA ARG A 55 2.73 -3.35 7.18
C ARG A 55 3.32 -3.54 5.79
N GLY A 56 2.46 -3.80 4.81
CA GLY A 56 2.90 -3.93 3.42
C GLY A 56 3.38 -5.32 3.00
N LYS A 57 2.92 -6.42 3.62
CA LYS A 57 2.81 -7.66 2.84
C LYS A 57 1.79 -7.39 1.73
N ALA A 58 2.31 -7.00 0.56
CA ALA A 58 1.51 -6.88 -0.64
C ALA A 58 0.71 -8.18 -0.77
N HIS A 59 -0.59 -8.06 -1.06
CA HIS A 59 -1.41 -9.25 -1.30
C HIS A 59 -0.66 -10.16 -2.29
N PRO A 60 -0.62 -11.49 -2.12
CA PRO A 60 0.20 -12.37 -2.96
C PRO A 60 -0.03 -12.23 -4.47
N LYS A 61 -1.15 -11.63 -4.87
CA LYS A 61 -1.53 -11.33 -6.27
C LYS A 61 -1.22 -9.89 -6.73
N TYR A 62 -0.56 -9.07 -5.93
CA TYR A 62 -0.20 -7.71 -6.30
C TYR A 62 0.85 -7.73 -7.41
N LYS A 63 0.52 -7.08 -8.53
CA LYS A 63 1.34 -7.01 -9.74
C LYS A 63 1.85 -8.38 -10.21
N THR A 64 0.99 -9.40 -10.15
CA THR A 64 1.30 -10.73 -10.71
C THR A 64 0.74 -10.94 -12.11
N GLN A 65 -0.27 -10.16 -12.53
CA GLN A 65 -0.89 -10.22 -13.86
C GLN A 65 -0.76 -8.88 -14.59
N LEU A 66 -0.72 -8.93 -15.93
CA LEU A 66 -0.69 -7.73 -16.78
C LEU A 66 -2.00 -6.96 -16.68
N CYS A 67 -1.91 -5.64 -16.78
CA CYS A 67 -3.08 -4.78 -16.88
C CYS A 67 -3.57 -4.77 -18.33
N ASP A 68 -4.75 -5.33 -18.59
CA ASP A 68 -5.33 -5.37 -19.93
C ASP A 68 -5.54 -3.96 -20.52
N LYS A 69 -6.08 -3.03 -19.72
CA LYS A 69 -6.30 -1.65 -20.17
C LYS A 69 -5.00 -0.98 -20.62
N PHE A 70 -3.95 -1.10 -19.80
CA PHE A 70 -2.65 -0.55 -20.14
C PHE A 70 -2.00 -1.28 -21.32
N SER A 71 -2.12 -2.61 -21.39
CA SER A 71 -1.54 -3.41 -22.46
C SER A 71 -2.21 -3.17 -23.80
N THR A 72 -3.51 -2.86 -23.82
CA THR A 72 -4.29 -2.65 -25.05
C THR A 72 -4.24 -1.19 -25.51
N PHE A 73 -4.40 -0.23 -24.59
CA PHE A 73 -4.56 1.19 -24.93
C PHE A 73 -3.33 2.04 -24.61
N GLY A 74 -2.30 1.47 -23.97
CA GLY A 74 -1.15 2.23 -23.45
C GLY A 74 -1.49 3.14 -22.26
N HIS A 75 -2.74 3.13 -21.80
CA HIS A 75 -3.24 3.97 -20.72
C HIS A 75 -4.09 3.16 -19.75
N CYS A 76 -4.00 3.48 -18.47
CA CYS A 76 -4.82 2.89 -17.42
C CYS A 76 -5.33 3.99 -16.48
N PRO A 77 -6.65 4.10 -16.26
CA PRO A 77 -7.26 5.18 -15.46
C PRO A 77 -6.87 5.10 -13.98
N TYR A 78 -6.39 3.94 -13.51
CA TYR A 78 -5.92 3.75 -12.14
C TYR A 78 -4.49 4.24 -11.92
N GLY A 79 -3.75 4.52 -13.00
CA GLY A 79 -2.39 5.04 -12.96
C GLY A 79 -1.46 4.24 -12.04
N PRO A 80 -0.65 4.90 -11.18
CA PRO A 80 0.30 4.22 -10.30
C PRO A 80 -0.37 3.39 -9.19
N ARG A 81 -1.69 3.58 -8.94
CA ARG A 81 -2.47 2.79 -7.98
C ARG A 81 -2.96 1.47 -8.57
N CYS A 82 -2.74 1.21 -9.86
CA CYS A 82 -3.12 -0.06 -10.47
C CYS A 82 -2.39 -1.23 -9.80
N GLN A 83 -3.16 -2.25 -9.42
CA GLN A 83 -2.65 -3.46 -8.77
C GLN A 83 -2.08 -4.46 -9.78
N PHE A 84 -2.15 -4.17 -11.08
CA PHE A 84 -1.68 -5.02 -12.18
C PHE A 84 -0.41 -4.43 -12.82
N ILE A 85 0.30 -5.24 -13.61
CA ILE A 85 1.57 -4.86 -14.25
C ILE A 85 1.28 -4.00 -15.49
N HIS A 86 1.79 -2.76 -15.52
CA HIS A 86 1.82 -1.90 -16.71
C HIS A 86 3.09 -2.19 -17.53
N LYS A 87 3.00 -3.09 -18.50
CA LYS A 87 4.03 -3.30 -19.53
C LYS A 87 3.36 -3.29 -20.89
N LEU A 88 3.94 -2.54 -21.84
CA LEU A 88 3.52 -2.63 -23.24
C LEU A 88 3.92 -4.02 -23.74
N LYS A 89 3.00 -4.75 -24.39
CA LYS A 89 3.39 -5.91 -25.19
C LYS A 89 4.33 -5.37 -26.27
N LYS A 90 5.55 -5.90 -26.35
CA LYS A 90 6.41 -5.66 -27.51
C LYS A 90 5.69 -6.29 -28.70
N VAL A 91 4.95 -5.47 -29.45
CA VAL A 91 4.47 -5.87 -30.77
C VAL A 91 5.73 -5.87 -31.63
N TYR A 92 6.33 -7.04 -31.83
CA TYR A 92 7.47 -7.14 -32.71
C TYR A 92 7.00 -6.72 -34.10
N VAL A 93 7.61 -5.67 -34.62
CA VAL A 93 7.36 -5.03 -35.92
C VAL A 93 7.70 -5.91 -37.14
N TYR A 94 7.56 -7.24 -37.05
CA TYR A 94 7.90 -8.17 -38.13
C TYR A 94 6.83 -8.27 -39.24
N GLU A 95 5.68 -7.60 -39.14
CA GLU A 95 4.62 -7.67 -40.17
C GLU A 95 4.64 -6.53 -41.20
N LEU A 96 5.44 -5.47 -41.01
CA LEU A 96 5.60 -4.41 -42.03
C LEU A 96 6.70 -4.70 -43.08
N GLN A 97 7.52 -5.75 -42.87
CA GLN A 97 8.60 -6.14 -43.80
C GLN A 97 8.15 -7.11 -44.91
N ARG A 98 6.85 -7.40 -45.06
CA ARG A 98 6.32 -8.25 -46.13
C ARG A 98 5.62 -7.52 -47.28
N VAL A 99 5.53 -6.19 -47.24
CA VAL A 99 4.88 -5.38 -48.30
C VAL A 99 5.88 -4.57 -49.15
N LEU A 100 7.18 -4.59 -48.82
CA LEU A 100 8.24 -3.89 -49.57
C LEU A 100 9.12 -4.86 -50.38
N GLN A 101 8.53 -5.93 -50.90
CA GLN A 101 9.13 -6.82 -51.91
C GLN A 101 8.10 -7.17 -53.00
N LEU A 102 7.61 -6.14 -53.70
CA LEU A 102 7.07 -6.25 -55.06
C LEU A 102 7.76 -5.23 -55.94
#